data_AF-A0AA92M396-F1
#
_entry.id   AF-A0AA92M396-F1
#
_cell.length_a   1.000
_cell.length_b   1.000
_cell.length_c   1.000
_cell.angle_alpha   90.00
_cell.angle_beta   90.00
_cell.angle_gamma   90.00
#
_symmetry.space_group_name_H-M   'P 1'
#
loop_
_entity.id
_entity.type
_entity.pdbx_description
1 polymer ?
#
loop_
_entity_poly.entity_id
_entity_poly.type
_entity_poly.pdbx_seq_one_letter_code
_entity_poly.pdbx_strand_id
1 'polypeptide(L)'
;MKLIIVITLLLSLTSCANKSQYSEEVMFDMASILKDVAQAVDGELKFGDTAGLTKKEIFENAISANPAQITKLSLLAIDGNISNYRILSEFQGNNAVMLICDGDIALMEDAGCNSEFDKIYWDSPKPYSCQIKLDAAALCTD
;
A
#
# COMPACT_ATOMS: atom_id res chain seq x y z
N MET A 1 7.96 -28.44 -45.37
CA MET A 1 7.37 -27.07 -45.26
C MET A 1 6.01 -27.05 -44.56
N LYS A 2 5.04 -27.92 -44.91
CA LYS A 2 3.73 -27.97 -44.22
C LYS A 2 3.81 -28.27 -42.71
N LEU A 3 4.75 -29.12 -42.27
CA LEU A 3 4.91 -29.48 -40.86
C LEU A 3 5.42 -28.33 -39.97
N ILE A 4 6.27 -27.46 -40.53
CA ILE A 4 6.87 -26.34 -39.79
C ILE A 4 5.82 -25.25 -39.51
N ILE A 5 4.90 -25.04 -40.46
CA ILE A 5 3.77 -24.09 -40.31
C ILE A 5 2.81 -24.52 -39.21
N VAL A 6 2.63 -25.83 -39.01
CA VAL A 6 1.74 -26.35 -37.95
C VAL A 6 2.35 -26.15 -36.56
N ILE A 7 3.67 -26.27 -36.42
CA ILE A 7 4.38 -26.13 -35.13
C ILE A 7 4.41 -24.66 -34.67
N THR A 8 4.59 -23.69 -35.59
CA THR A 8 4.53 -22.27 -35.24
C THR A 8 3.14 -21.79 -34.83
N LEU A 9 2.07 -22.41 -35.35
CA LEU A 9 0.69 -22.06 -35.00
C LEU A 9 0.25 -22.61 -33.62
N LEU A 10 0.87 -23.69 -33.14
CA LEU A 10 0.58 -24.28 -31.83
C LEU A 10 1.24 -23.52 -30.66
N LEU A 11 2.29 -22.74 -30.92
CA LEU A 11 3.01 -21.96 -29.90
C LEU A 11 2.31 -20.64 -29.52
N SER A 12 1.32 -20.18 -30.29
CA SER A 12 0.59 -18.94 -30.00
C SER A 12 -0.60 -19.10 -29.05
N LEU A 13 -0.86 -20.31 -28.52
CA LEU A 13 -2.04 -20.61 -27.68
C LEU A 13 -1.77 -20.63 -26.17
N THR A 14 -0.55 -20.36 -25.70
CA THR A 14 -0.21 -20.39 -24.27
C THR A 14 -0.04 -19.01 -23.63
N SER A 15 -0.67 -17.96 -24.19
CA SER A 15 -0.79 -16.70 -23.44
C SER A 15 -1.90 -16.86 -22.41
N CYS A 16 -1.58 -17.49 -21.28
CA CYS A 16 -2.38 -17.39 -20.08
C CYS A 16 -2.29 -15.94 -19.59
N ALA A 17 -3.14 -15.08 -20.14
CA ALA A 17 -3.36 -13.75 -19.58
C ALA A 17 -4.05 -13.92 -18.23
N ASN A 18 -3.27 -14.18 -17.17
CA ASN A 18 -3.72 -14.05 -15.80
C ASN A 18 -3.99 -12.57 -15.59
N LYS A 19 -5.25 -12.16 -15.78
CA LYS A 19 -5.69 -10.80 -15.45
C LYS A 19 -5.48 -10.60 -13.95
N SER A 20 -4.61 -9.67 -13.58
CA SER A 20 -4.39 -9.31 -12.17
C SER A 20 -5.73 -8.93 -11.51
N GLN A 21 -5.88 -9.26 -10.23
CA GLN A 21 -7.06 -8.92 -9.44
C GLN A 21 -7.21 -7.40 -9.29
N TYR A 22 -6.08 -6.70 -9.21
CA TYR A 22 -5.98 -5.25 -9.00
C TYR A 22 -5.35 -4.56 -10.21
N SER A 23 -5.71 -3.30 -10.43
CA SER A 23 -5.08 -2.48 -11.47
C SER A 23 -3.67 -2.08 -11.04
N GLU A 24 -2.65 -2.57 -11.75
CA GLU A 24 -1.24 -2.35 -11.40
C GLU A 24 -0.86 -0.86 -11.35
N GLU A 25 -1.26 -0.09 -12.36
CA GLU A 25 -1.05 1.36 -12.42
C GLU A 25 -1.65 2.06 -11.19
N VAL A 26 -2.90 1.71 -10.84
CA VAL A 26 -3.58 2.31 -9.69
C VAL A 26 -2.91 1.89 -8.37
N MET A 27 -2.44 0.65 -8.25
CA MET A 27 -1.73 0.22 -7.05
C MET A 27 -0.42 0.98 -6.85
N PHE A 28 0.33 1.27 -7.92
CA PHE A 28 1.53 2.11 -7.83
C PHE A 28 1.22 3.56 -7.43
N ASP A 29 0.16 4.14 -7.98
CA ASP A 29 -0.31 5.48 -7.57
C ASP A 29 -0.73 5.50 -6.10
N MET A 30 -1.43 4.46 -5.64
CA MET A 30 -1.80 4.31 -4.23
C MET A 30 -0.58 4.13 -3.32
N ALA A 31 0.40 3.32 -3.72
CA ALA A 31 1.63 3.11 -2.96
C ALA A 31 2.41 4.42 -2.78
N SER A 32 2.52 5.22 -3.85
CA SER A 32 3.16 6.54 -3.78
C SER A 32 2.46 7.46 -2.78
N ILE A 33 1.12 7.50 -2.79
CA ILE A 33 0.38 8.37 -1.87
C ILE A 33 0.43 7.82 -0.44
N LEU A 34 0.32 6.51 -0.25
CA LEU A 34 0.42 5.89 1.07
C LEU A 34 1.76 6.20 1.71
N LYS A 35 2.85 6.14 0.92
CA LYS A 35 4.19 6.51 1.37
C LYS A 35 4.25 7.96 1.87
N ASP A 36 3.73 8.91 1.09
CA ASP A 36 3.71 10.32 1.51
C ASP A 36 2.91 10.51 2.80
N VAL A 37 1.78 9.82 2.95
CA VAL A 37 0.96 9.86 4.17
C VAL A 37 1.70 9.22 5.35
N ALA A 38 2.34 8.06 5.16
CA ALA A 38 3.12 7.39 6.19
C ALA A 38 4.30 8.27 6.64
N GLN A 39 5.01 8.91 5.69
CA GLN A 39 6.07 9.88 5.96
C GLN A 39 5.57 11.08 6.77
N ALA A 40 4.40 11.63 6.43
CA ALA A 40 3.81 12.74 7.18
C ALA A 40 3.46 12.33 8.61
N VAL A 41 2.88 11.14 8.81
CA VAL A 41 2.50 10.63 10.14
C VAL A 41 3.72 10.28 10.99
N ASP A 42 4.73 9.64 10.40
CA ASP A 42 6.02 9.37 11.06
C ASP A 42 6.72 10.67 11.47
N GLY A 43 6.73 11.67 10.58
CA GLY A 43 7.27 13.00 10.86
C GLY A 43 6.52 13.74 11.98
N GLU A 44 5.20 13.72 11.98
CA GLU A 44 4.39 14.31 13.07
C GLU A 44 4.67 13.60 14.40
N LEU A 45 4.82 12.27 14.39
CA LEU A 45 5.13 11.50 15.60
C LEU A 45 6.51 11.85 16.19
N LYS A 46 7.50 12.11 15.33
CA LYS A 46 8.89 12.41 15.75
C LYS A 46 9.12 13.88 16.09
N PHE A 47 8.49 14.79 15.35
CA PHE A 47 8.83 16.22 15.38
C PHE A 47 7.65 17.13 15.73
N GLY A 48 6.43 16.60 15.74
CA GLY A 48 5.22 17.34 16.12
C GLY A 48 5.02 17.44 17.63
N ASP A 49 4.05 18.27 18.04
CA ASP A 49 3.62 18.37 19.44
C ASP A 49 2.53 17.34 19.71
N THR A 50 2.96 16.11 20.01
CA THR A 50 2.08 14.95 20.18
C THR A 50 1.70 14.66 21.63
N ALA A 51 2.20 15.45 22.58
CA ALA A 51 2.00 15.22 24.00
C ALA A 51 0.51 15.32 24.39
N GLY A 52 -0.04 14.21 24.87
CA GLY A 52 -1.45 14.13 25.28
C GLY A 52 -2.44 13.96 24.13
N LEU A 53 -1.97 13.85 22.88
CA LEU A 53 -2.82 13.56 21.73
C LEU A 53 -3.10 12.06 21.61
N THR A 54 -4.28 11.74 21.10
CA THR A 54 -4.64 10.39 20.66
C THR A 54 -3.99 10.07 19.31
N LYS A 55 -3.89 8.78 18.97
CA LYS A 55 -3.41 8.33 17.65
C LYS A 55 -4.19 8.96 16.50
N LYS A 56 -5.49 9.15 16.69
CA LYS A 56 -6.37 9.79 15.70
C LYS A 56 -6.01 11.26 15.50
N GLU A 57 -5.80 12.01 16.58
CA GLU A 57 -5.42 13.43 16.50
C GLU A 57 -4.04 13.60 15.87
N ILE A 58 -3.07 12.74 16.21
CA ILE A 58 -1.74 12.73 15.57
C ILE A 58 -1.88 12.50 14.07
N PHE A 59 -2.69 11.52 13.66
CA PHE A 59 -2.96 11.26 12.24
C PHE A 59 -3.62 12.45 11.55
N GLU A 60 -4.65 13.05 12.16
CA GLU A 60 -5.36 14.21 11.62
C GLU A 60 -4.45 15.43 11.48
N ASN A 61 -3.57 15.68 12.45
CA ASN A 61 -2.55 16.72 12.37
C ASN A 61 -1.60 16.48 11.19
N ALA A 62 -1.05 15.26 11.08
CA ALA A 62 -0.09 14.89 10.06
C ALA A 62 -0.63 15.13 8.63
N ILE A 63 -1.89 14.77 8.39
CA ILE A 63 -2.50 14.92 7.05
C ILE A 63 -3.11 16.30 6.81
N SER A 64 -3.15 17.19 7.81
CA SER A 64 -3.81 18.50 7.71
C SER A 64 -3.20 19.41 6.63
N ALA A 65 -1.90 19.24 6.35
CA ALA A 65 -1.21 19.97 5.28
C ALA A 65 -1.62 19.50 3.88
N ASN A 66 -2.07 18.25 3.72
CA ASN A 66 -2.49 17.69 2.44
C ASN A 66 -3.67 16.69 2.57
N PRO A 67 -4.84 17.16 3.03
CA PRO A 67 -5.98 16.27 3.32
C PRO A 67 -6.54 15.60 2.06
N ALA A 68 -6.25 16.16 0.88
CA ALA A 68 -6.66 15.61 -0.41
C ALA A 68 -6.08 14.22 -0.69
N GLN A 69 -4.94 13.85 -0.09
CA GLN A 69 -4.33 12.53 -0.27
C GLN A 69 -5.23 11.38 0.22
N ILE A 70 -5.90 11.54 1.37
CA ILE A 70 -6.82 10.52 1.91
C ILE A 70 -8.05 10.34 1.02
N THR A 71 -8.61 11.45 0.54
CA THR A 71 -9.70 11.42 -0.43
C THR A 71 -9.25 10.75 -1.73
N LYS A 72 -8.06 11.09 -2.24
CA LYS A 72 -7.51 10.50 -3.47
C LYS A 72 -7.28 9.00 -3.34
N LEU A 73 -6.71 8.52 -2.22
CA LEU A 73 -6.58 7.08 -1.95
C LEU A 73 -7.94 6.36 -2.00
N SER A 74 -8.99 6.98 -1.45
CA SER A 74 -10.33 6.39 -1.44
C SER A 74 -10.94 6.31 -2.85
N LEU A 75 -10.67 7.29 -3.71
CA LEU A 75 -11.08 7.28 -5.12
C LEU A 75 -10.30 6.23 -5.93
N LEU A 76 -8.98 6.20 -5.75
CA LEU A 76 -8.12 5.18 -6.39
C LEU A 76 -8.49 3.77 -5.96
N ALA A 77 -8.96 3.57 -4.73
CA ALA A 77 -9.42 2.25 -4.31
C ALA A 77 -10.59 1.73 -5.17
N ILE A 78 -11.51 2.63 -5.56
CA ILE A 78 -12.60 2.29 -6.47
C ILE A 78 -12.05 1.95 -7.86
N ASP A 79 -11.17 2.79 -8.41
CA ASP A 79 -10.55 2.59 -9.73
C ASP A 79 -9.67 1.33 -9.78
N GLY A 80 -9.09 0.96 -8.63
CA GLY A 80 -8.20 -0.17 -8.42
C GLY A 80 -8.92 -1.50 -8.19
N ASN A 81 -10.25 -1.53 -8.22
CA ASN A 81 -11.08 -2.70 -7.96
C ASN A 81 -10.95 -3.24 -6.51
N ILE A 82 -10.72 -2.35 -5.54
CA ILE A 82 -10.73 -2.69 -4.10
C ILE A 82 -12.16 -2.59 -3.59
N SER A 83 -12.72 -3.73 -3.15
CA SER A 83 -14.14 -3.83 -2.80
C SER A 83 -14.45 -3.40 -1.36
N ASN A 84 -13.50 -3.60 -0.45
CA ASN A 84 -13.65 -3.26 0.97
C ASN A 84 -12.40 -2.52 1.48
N TYR A 85 -12.25 -1.29 1.00
CA TYR A 85 -11.10 -0.44 1.29
C TYR A 85 -10.99 -0.10 2.78
N ARG A 86 -9.81 -0.35 3.36
CA ARG A 86 -9.46 0.01 4.74
C ARG A 86 -8.01 0.45 4.83
N ILE A 87 -7.76 1.44 5.68
CA ILE A 87 -6.41 1.79 6.14
C ILE A 87 -6.29 1.36 7.61
N LEU A 88 -5.24 0.63 7.94
CA LEU A 88 -4.82 0.35 9.30
C LEU A 88 -3.55 1.16 9.60
N SER A 89 -3.41 1.58 10.86
CA SER A 89 -2.20 2.23 11.34
C SER A 89 -1.82 1.72 12.72
N GLU A 90 -0.51 1.60 12.94
CA GLU A 90 0.06 1.23 14.23
C GLU A 90 1.28 2.11 14.51
N PHE A 91 1.41 2.55 15.77
CA PHE A 91 2.59 3.25 16.23
C PHE A 91 3.48 2.26 16.95
N GLN A 92 4.71 2.12 16.48
CA GLN A 92 5.73 1.22 17.00
C GLN A 92 6.88 2.09 17.53
N GLY A 93 6.81 2.43 18.82
CA GLY A 93 7.69 3.44 19.40
C GLY A 93 7.41 4.83 18.82
N ASN A 94 8.44 5.47 18.27
CA ASN A 94 8.35 6.78 17.61
C ASN A 94 8.17 6.67 16.09
N ASN A 95 7.83 5.49 15.57
CA ASN A 95 7.57 5.28 14.15
C ASN A 95 6.11 4.90 13.89
N ALA A 96 5.61 5.25 12.72
CA ALA A 96 4.27 4.86 12.27
C ALA A 96 4.35 3.82 11.15
N VAL A 97 3.50 2.81 11.20
CA VAL A 97 3.32 1.84 10.13
C VAL A 97 1.89 1.90 9.64
N MET A 98 1.70 1.95 8.33
CA MET A 98 0.41 2.02 7.69
C MET A 98 0.22 0.87 6.71
N LEU A 99 -0.98 0.33 6.66
CA LEU A 99 -1.36 -0.79 5.80
C LEU A 99 -2.68 -0.48 5.10
N ILE A 100 -2.74 -0.65 3.77
CA ILE A 100 -3.98 -0.64 3.00
C ILE A 100 -4.45 -2.08 2.76
N CYS A 101 -5.74 -2.31 2.93
CA CYS A 101 -6.39 -3.61 2.72
C CYS A 101 -7.62 -3.55 1.80
N ASP A 102 -7.92 -4.71 1.21
CA ASP A 102 -9.21 -5.06 0.62
C ASP A 102 -9.87 -6.13 1.52
N GLY A 103 -10.71 -5.70 2.46
CA GLY A 103 -11.33 -6.59 3.44
C GLY A 103 -10.30 -7.18 4.40
N ASP A 104 -10.05 -8.48 4.27
CA ASP A 104 -9.05 -9.23 5.04
C ASP A 104 -7.75 -9.50 4.27
N ILE A 105 -7.60 -8.94 3.06
CA ILE A 105 -6.41 -9.07 2.21
C ILE A 105 -5.55 -7.80 2.36
N ALA A 106 -4.29 -7.96 2.75
CA ALA A 106 -3.30 -6.88 2.71
C ALA A 106 -2.91 -6.56 1.26
N LEU A 107 -2.82 -5.28 0.93
CA LEU A 107 -2.42 -4.81 -0.40
C LEU A 107 -1.03 -4.18 -0.38
N MET A 108 -0.75 -3.33 0.60
CA MET A 108 0.50 -2.59 0.66
C MET A 108 0.74 -1.99 2.03
N GLU A 109 1.99 -1.95 2.48
CA GLU A 109 2.36 -1.53 3.84
C GLU A 109 3.67 -0.72 3.82
N ASP A 110 3.71 0.35 4.60
CA ASP A 110 4.82 1.31 4.63
C ASP A 110 5.01 1.91 6.02
N ALA A 111 6.28 2.12 6.41
CA ALA A 111 6.69 2.67 7.69
C ALA A 111 7.06 4.17 7.62
N GLY A 112 7.01 4.80 6.44
CA GLY A 112 7.21 6.25 6.29
C GLY A 112 8.59 6.79 6.68
N CYS A 113 9.51 5.97 7.15
CA CYS A 113 10.80 6.44 7.69
C CYS A 113 11.93 6.40 6.66
N ASN A 114 11.69 5.87 5.45
CA ASN A 114 12.69 5.76 4.40
C ASN A 114 12.16 6.27 3.04
N SER A 115 13.05 6.32 2.04
CA SER A 115 12.74 6.83 0.69
C SER A 115 12.23 5.77 -0.27
N GLU A 116 12.26 4.49 0.09
CA GLU A 116 11.70 3.42 -0.73
C GLU A 116 10.28 3.10 -0.23
N PHE A 117 9.56 2.22 -0.93
CA PHE A 117 8.27 1.73 -0.46
C PHE A 117 8.47 0.34 0.13
N ASP A 118 8.00 0.09 1.34
CA ASP A 118 8.50 -1.05 2.10
C ASP A 118 7.97 -2.42 1.64
N LYS A 119 6.65 -2.56 1.47
CA LYS A 119 6.03 -3.86 1.13
C LYS A 119 4.84 -3.76 0.18
N ILE A 120 4.94 -4.57 -0.87
CA ILE A 120 3.91 -4.80 -1.89
C ILE A 120 3.30 -6.19 -1.65
N TYR A 121 1.98 -6.26 -1.60
CA TYR A 121 1.24 -7.52 -1.45
C TYR A 121 0.23 -7.79 -2.59
N TRP A 122 -0.17 -6.77 -3.35
CA TRP A 122 -1.23 -6.89 -4.37
C TRP A 122 -0.87 -7.80 -5.56
N ASP A 123 0.41 -8.07 -5.82
CA ASP A 123 0.86 -8.99 -6.89
C ASP A 123 0.60 -10.47 -6.56
N SER A 124 0.50 -10.80 -5.27
CA SER A 124 0.21 -12.15 -4.79
C SER A 124 -0.66 -12.07 -3.53
N PRO A 125 -1.93 -11.63 -3.67
CA PRO A 125 -2.79 -11.37 -2.54
C PRO A 125 -3.09 -12.66 -1.78
N LYS A 126 -3.10 -12.56 -0.45
CA LYS A 126 -3.37 -13.69 0.45
C LYS A 126 -4.59 -13.37 1.32
N PRO A 127 -5.59 -14.27 1.42
CA PRO A 127 -6.66 -14.14 2.41
C PRO A 127 -6.10 -14.08 3.84
N TYR A 128 -6.85 -13.47 4.75
CA TYR A 128 -6.49 -13.31 6.17
C TYR A 128 -5.10 -12.70 6.41
N SER A 129 -4.66 -11.82 5.51
CA SER A 129 -3.34 -11.18 5.60
C SER A 129 -3.38 -9.72 6.03
N CYS A 130 -4.57 -9.11 6.14
CA CYS A 130 -4.78 -7.72 6.58
C CYS A 130 -4.44 -7.53 8.07
N GLN A 131 -3.15 -7.53 8.35
CA GLN A 131 -2.54 -7.27 9.64
C GLN A 131 -1.17 -6.64 9.39
N ILE A 132 -0.79 -5.68 10.23
CA ILE A 132 0.52 -5.04 10.17
C ILE A 132 1.59 -6.10 10.51
N LYS A 133 2.65 -6.15 9.70
CA LYS A 133 3.76 -7.10 9.78
C LYS A 133 5.12 -6.43 9.76
N LEU A 134 5.22 -5.20 9.26
CA LEU A 134 6.48 -4.47 9.30
C LEU A 134 6.88 -4.21 10.74
N ASP A 135 8.18 -4.41 10.99
CA ASP A 135 8.85 -4.03 12.22
C ASP A 135 9.60 -2.73 11.95
N ALA A 136 9.04 -1.62 12.43
CA ALA A 136 9.62 -0.30 12.23
C ALA A 136 10.99 -0.19 12.90
N ALA A 137 11.26 -0.89 14.00
CA ALA A 137 12.58 -0.85 14.64
C ALA A 137 13.67 -1.52 13.80
N ALA A 138 13.29 -2.46 12.91
CA ALA A 138 14.22 -3.10 11.99
C ALA A 138 14.45 -2.30 10.69
N LEU A 139 13.51 -1.44 10.32
CA LEU A 139 13.53 -0.67 9.07
C LEU A 139 13.97 0.78 9.24
N CYS A 140 13.49 1.42 10.30
CA CYS A 140 13.71 2.83 10.57
C CYS A 140 14.98 2.98 11.40
N THR A 141 16.05 3.42 10.77
CA THR A 141 17.27 3.84 11.47
C THR A 141 17.11 5.27 11.94
N ASP A 142 17.22 5.49 13.25
CA ASP A 142 17.22 6.82 13.89
C ASP A 142 18.39 7.70 13.43
#